data_AF-A0A9X1NVE3-F1
#
_entry.id   AF-A0A9X1NVE3-F1
#
_cell.length_a   1.000
_cell.length_b   1.000
_cell.length_c   1.000
_cell.angle_alpha   90.00
_cell.angle_beta   90.00
_cell.angle_gamma   90.00
#
_symmetry.space_group_name_H-M   'P 1'
#
loop_
_entity.id
_entity.type
_entity.pdbx_description
1 polymer ?
#
loop_
_entity_poly.entity_id
_entity_poly.type
_entity_poly.pdbx_seq_one_letter_code
_entity_poly.pdbx_strand_id
1 'polypeptide(L)' 'MRTKSSPIAEHREKHRLTLEAFGRLFGVHKTTVRRWELDRAPADRVIEIERLTGLSRQVLRPDIFGEAAAPVSSERTAA' A
#
# COMPACT_ATOMS: atom_id res chain seq x y z
N MET A 1 4.44 16.73 16.31
CA MET A 1 3.89 16.65 14.93
C MET A 1 3.86 15.18 14.52
N ARG A 2 2.69 14.53 14.45
CA ARG A 2 2.57 13.24 13.74
C ARG A 2 2.52 13.58 12.25
N THR A 3 3.61 13.33 11.55
CA THR A 3 3.69 13.44 10.09
C THR A 3 2.62 12.56 9.45
N LYS A 4 2.03 13.02 8.34
CA LYS A 4 1.00 12.30 7.56
C LYS A 4 1.34 10.81 7.54
N SER A 5 0.49 9.97 8.14
CA SER A 5 0.77 8.54 8.26
C SER A 5 0.68 7.94 6.86
N SER A 6 1.77 7.33 6.39
CA SER A 6 1.76 6.61 5.11
C SER A 6 0.80 5.43 5.20
N PRO A 7 0.10 5.07 4.13
CA PRO A 7 -0.81 3.91 4.12
C PRO A 7 -0.13 2.62 4.61
N ILE A 8 1.17 2.45 4.33
CA ILE A 8 1.97 1.32 4.80
C ILE A 8 2.15 1.38 6.32
N ALA A 9 2.45 2.57 6.87
CA ALA A 9 2.61 2.77 8.31
C ALA A 9 1.29 2.49 9.04
N GLU A 10 0.16 2.98 8.52
CA GLU A 10 -1.17 2.75 9.09
C GLU A 10 -1.54 1.27 9.12
N HIS A 11 -1.33 0.56 8.00
CA HIS A 11 -1.56 -0.89 7.95
C HIS A 11 -0.68 -1.61 8.98
N ARG A 12 0.60 -1.27 9.02
CA ARG A 12 1.55 -1.90 9.91
C ARG A 12 1.18 -1.68 11.38
N GLU A 13 0.76 -0.47 11.77
CA GLU A 13 0.28 -0.15 13.11
C GLU A 13 -1.03 -0.90 13.44
N LYS A 14 -1.99 -0.91 12.51
CA LYS A 14 -3.27 -1.64 12.66
C LYS A 14 -3.06 -3.13 12.92
N HIS A 15 -2.09 -3.73 12.24
CA HIS A 15 -1.74 -5.14 12.38
C HIS A 15 -0.63 -5.39 13.43
N ARG A 16 -0.22 -4.36 14.18
CA ARG A 16 0.84 -4.41 15.21
C ARG A 16 2.17 -5.01 14.72
N LEU A 17 2.49 -4.78 13.45
CA LEU A 17 3.71 -5.26 12.82
C LEU A 17 4.87 -4.29 13.09
N THR A 18 6.08 -4.83 13.24
CA THR A 18 7.31 -4.03 13.22
C THR A 18 7.75 -3.79 11.78
N LEU A 19 8.64 -2.81 11.54
CA LEU A 19 9.22 -2.59 10.20
C LEU A 19 9.92 -3.85 9.68
N GLU A 20 10.55 -4.63 10.57
CA GLU A 20 11.18 -5.90 10.20
C GLU A 20 10.15 -6.97 9.85
N ALA A 21 9.10 -7.11 10.66
CA ALA A 21 8.05 -8.08 10.39
C ALA A 21 7.36 -7.81 9.05
N PHE A 22 7.05 -6.54 8.76
CA PHE A 22 6.49 -6.15 7.47
C PHE A 22 7.47 -6.39 6.32
N GLY A 23 8.75 -6.02 6.48
CA GLY A 23 9.78 -6.23 5.45
C GLY A 23 9.98 -7.70 5.10
N ARG A 24 9.88 -8.61 6.08
CA ARG A 24 9.96 -10.06 5.87
C ARG A 24 8.87 -10.59 4.95
N LEU A 25 7.68 -9.96 4.90
CA LEU A 25 6.61 -10.36 3.98
C LEU A 25 6.99 -10.20 2.51
N PHE A 26 7.92 -9.27 2.21
CA PHE A 26 8.35 -8.92 0.86
C PHE A 26 9.82 -9.29 0.59
N GLY A 27 10.48 -9.94 1.54
CA GLY A 27 11.92 -10.26 1.44
C GLY A 27 12.82 -9.02 1.43
N VAL A 28 12.41 -7.91 2.05
CA VAL A 28 13.19 -6.66 2.11
C VAL A 28 13.60 -6.29 3.53
N HIS A 29 14.67 -5.49 3.65
CA HIS A 29 15.13 -4.99 4.94
C HIS A 29 14.22 -3.88 5.50
N LYS A 30 14.18 -3.72 6.84
CA LYS A 30 13.37 -2.67 7.52
C LYS A 30 13.62 -1.25 7.02
N THR A 31 14.84 -0.97 6.57
CA THR A 31 15.21 0.35 6.03
C THR A 31 14.52 0.63 4.69
N THR A 32 14.29 -0.40 3.88
CA THR A 32 13.51 -0.31 2.64
C THR A 32 12.05 0.02 2.95
N VAL A 33 11.45 -0.68 3.92
CA VAL A 33 10.09 -0.39 4.39
C VAL A 33 9.99 1.05 4.89
N ARG A 34 10.94 1.50 5.71
CA ARG A 34 10.98 2.90 6.19
C ARG A 34 11.08 3.90 5.04
N ARG A 35 11.82 3.61 3.96
CA ARG A 35 11.87 4.47 2.77
C ARG A 35 10.51 4.53 2.07
N TRP A 36 9.80 3.41 1.94
CA TRP A 36 8.45 3.38 1.38
C TRP A 36 7.45 4.17 2.23
N GLU A 37 7.59 4.15 3.56
CA GLU A 37 6.75 4.93 4.47
C GLU A 37 7.02 6.44 4.38
N LEU A 38 8.25 6.86 4.08
CA LEU A 38 8.62 8.29 3.99
C LEU A 38 8.29 8.92 2.64
N ASP A 39 8.45 8.15 1.57
CA ASP A 39 8.21 8.59 0.21
C ASP A 39 7.06 7.78 -0.39
N ARG A 40 7.33 6.82 -1.29
CA ARG A 40 6.37 5.85 -1.79
C ARG A 40 7.04 4.52 -2.13
N ALA A 41 6.25 3.45 -2.22
CA ALA A 41 6.73 2.18 -2.74
C ALA A 41 6.93 2.23 -4.28
N PRO A 42 7.94 1.51 -4.83
CA PRO A 42 8.10 1.33 -6.26
C PRO A 42 6.86 0.71 -6.92
N ALA A 43 6.60 1.05 -8.19
CA ALA A 43 5.38 0.63 -8.90
C ALA A 43 5.26 -0.90 -9.02
N ASP A 44 6.39 -1.58 -9.23
CA ASP A 44 6.51 -3.04 -9.26
C ASP A 44 6.16 -3.68 -7.90
N ARG A 45 6.50 -3.03 -6.78
CA ARG A 45 6.21 -3.52 -5.43
C ARG A 45 4.80 -3.24 -4.97
N VAL A 46 4.17 -2.20 -5.48
CA VAL A 46 2.80 -1.82 -5.09
C VAL A 46 1.81 -2.93 -5.40
N ILE A 47 1.98 -3.66 -6.50
CA ILE A 47 1.13 -4.80 -6.87
C ILE A 47 1.28 -5.94 -5.85
N GLU A 48 2.51 -6.24 -5.44
CA GLU A 48 2.80 -7.25 -4.43
C GLU A 48 2.25 -6.86 -3.06
N ILE A 49 2.43 -5.59 -2.67
CA ILE A 49 1.89 -5.02 -1.43
C ILE A 49 0.37 -5.12 -1.41
N GLU A 50 -0.31 -4.71 -2.48
CA GLU A 50 -1.77 -4.83 -2.59
C GLU A 50 -2.23 -6.30 -2.43
N ARG A 51 -1.56 -7.23 -3.12
CA ARG A 51 -1.90 -8.65 -3.05
C ARG A 51 -1.77 -9.23 -1.64
N LEU A 52 -0.72 -8.86 -0.89
CA LEU A 52 -0.44 -9.43 0.43
C LEU A 52 -1.11 -8.69 1.58
N THR A 53 -1.34 -7.38 1.45
CA THR A 53 -1.85 -6.52 2.53
C THR A 53 -3.29 -6.06 2.31
N GLY A 54 -3.79 -6.14 1.06
CA GLY A 54 -5.07 -5.57 0.65
C GLY A 54 -5.06 -4.05 0.49
N LEU A 55 -3.90 -3.38 0.62
CA LEU A 55 -3.79 -1.94 0.38
C LEU A 55 -3.91 -1.62 -1.11
N SER A 56 -4.94 -0.88 -1.49
CA SER A 56 -5.15 -0.50 -2.89
C SER A 56 -3.93 0.23 -3.46
N ARG A 57 -3.50 -0.20 -4.66
CA ARG A 57 -2.40 0.44 -5.39
C ARG A 57 -2.63 1.92 -5.66
N GLN A 58 -3.89 2.34 -5.75
CA GLN A 58 -4.32 3.72 -5.96
C GLN A 58 -4.01 4.60 -4.75
N VAL A 59 -4.06 4.03 -3.55
CA VAL A 59 -3.73 4.71 -2.30
C VAL A 59 -2.21 4.76 -2.10
N LEU A 60 -1.51 3.68 -2.47
CA LEU A 60 -0.05 3.58 -2.35
C LEU A 60 0.69 4.47 -3.36
N ARG A 61 0.19 4.54 -4.61
CA ARG A 61 0.76 5.32 -5.72
C ARG A 61 -0.34 6.00 -6.54
N PRO A 62 -1.00 7.04 -6.00
CA PRO A 62 -2.03 7.78 -6.74
C PRO A 62 -1.48 8.48 -7.99
N ASP A 63 -0.17 8.78 -8.03
CA ASP A 63 0.48 9.38 -9.18
C ASP A 63 0.54 8.46 -10.42
N ILE A 64 0.48 7.13 -10.21
CA ILE A 64 0.44 6.14 -11.31
C ILE A 64 -0.99 5.60 -11.50
N PHE A 65 -1.70 5.33 -10.40
CA PHE A 65 -2.96 4.58 -10.40
C PHE A 65 -4.19 5.42 -10.02
N GLY A 66 -4.04 6.70 -9.70
CA GLY A 66 -5.07 7.51 -9.04
C GLY A 66 -6.16 8.11 -9.95
N GLU A 67 -5.95 8.17 -11.27
CA GLU A 67 -6.91 8.87 -12.16
C GLU A 67 -7.58 7.98 -13.23
N ALA A 68 -7.11 6.74 -13.43
CA ALA A 68 -7.62 5.87 -14.49
C ALA A 68 -8.66 4.81 -14.04
N ALA A 69 -8.97 4.73 -12.75
CA ALA A 69 -10.00 3.81 -12.24
C ALA A 69 -11.10 4.60 -11.53
N ALA A 70 -11.85 5.38 -12.31
CA ALA A 70 -13.22 5.69 -11.96
C ALA A 70 -13.94 4.36 -11.64
N PRO A 71 -14.85 4.33 -10.65
CA PRO A 71 -15.44 3.10 -10.19
C PRO A 71 -16.19 2.46 -11.36
N VAL A 72 -15.70 1.30 -11.82
CA VAL A 72 -16.61 0.30 -12.38
C VAL A 72 -17.44 -0.19 -11.20
N SER A 73 -18.38 0.66 -10.78
CA SER A 73 -19.53 0.27 -9.98
C SER A 73 -20.05 -0.99 -10.65
N SER A 74 -19.98 -2.09 -9.93
CA SER A 74 -20.66 -3.31 -10.30
C SER A 74 -22.16 -2.99 -10.35
N GLU A 75 -22.65 -2.49 -11.47
CA GLU A 75 -24.02 -2.71 -11.89
C GLU A 75 -24.13 -4.17 -12.31
N ARG A 76 -24.18 -5.02 -11.29
CA ARG A 76 -24.91 -6.28 -11.38
C ARG A 76 -26.38 -5.88 -11.44
N THR A 77 -26.89 -5.61 -12.63
CA THR A 77 -28.33 -5.60 -12.90
C THR A 77 -28.61 -6.75 -13.86
N ALA A 78 -29.13 -7.84 -13.30
CA ALA A 78 -29.72 -8.94 -14.05
C ALA A 78 -31.01 -8.45 -14.71
N ALA A 79 -31.20 -8.78 -15.99
CA ALA A 79 -32.48 -8.80 -16.68
C ALA A 79 -32.43 -9.89 -17.76
#